data_AF-A0A959LVN5-F1
#
_entry.id   AF-A0A959LVN5-F1
#
_cell.length_a   1.000
_cell.length_b   1.000
_cell.length_c   1.000
_cell.angle_alpha   90.00
_cell.angle_beta   90.00
_cell.angle_gamma   90.00
#
_symmetry.space_group_name_H-M   'P 1'
#
loop_
_entity.id
_entity.type
_entity.pdbx_description
1 polymer ?
#
loop_
_entity_poly.entity_id
_entity_poly.type
_entity_poly.pdbx_seq_one_letter_code
_entity_poly.pdbx_strand_id
1 'polypeptide(L)'
;VYTQKRKPNRVEVLISGVLLVYGVLVRIDALPGFIPLAALWVLVVFRNKPVKVRAMYVLAVLIVVVGVNSIISVIAQPEKKYATHKLFMHDLSGIYVETGDDVFPPELYKRLHGFDTSYIRAHFHTATNDMLWWNNDNVPMVPPPDAEMDAVLKGAWWNGIKKHPATYIANRLDGFWYYLRIKVRPQASNMTFYKWIHPNEYGLELKPNRLRDTIGRWIDNSRNLFYMQAWFWMLMNILLFIPLSRIRDKGYKYIIASLLLSSLLFRLPQVFIYQTDTDFRYFYWTCIACTFAAILIVKAIRSRNVTMPR
;
A
#
# COMPACT_ATOMS: atom_id res chain seq x y z
N VAL A 1 17.11 29.00 1.96
CA VAL A 1 16.86 30.24 1.18
C VAL A 1 16.65 29.99 -0.32
N TYR A 2 17.39 29.07 -0.97
CA TYR A 2 17.32 28.88 -2.43
C TYR A 2 16.03 28.22 -2.96
N THR A 3 15.40 27.29 -2.23
CA THR A 3 14.21 26.55 -2.72
C THR A 3 12.91 27.36 -2.71
N GLN A 4 12.86 28.51 -2.02
CA GLN A 4 11.68 29.37 -1.97
C GLN A 4 11.67 30.48 -3.03
N LYS A 5 12.81 30.78 -3.68
CA LYS A 5 12.89 31.92 -4.60
C LYS A 5 12.32 31.60 -6.00
N ARG A 6 12.58 30.42 -6.54
CA ARG A 6 12.12 30.03 -7.88
C ARG A 6 10.63 29.67 -7.86
N LYS A 7 9.82 30.32 -8.70
CA LYS A 7 8.47 29.86 -9.03
C LYS A 7 8.58 28.75 -10.09
N PRO A 8 7.84 27.64 -9.96
CA PRO A 8 7.79 26.67 -11.04
C PRO A 8 7.18 27.31 -12.29
N ASN A 9 7.69 26.96 -13.46
CA ASN A 9 7.08 27.40 -14.72
C ASN A 9 5.81 26.57 -15.03
N ARG A 10 5.00 27.01 -16.00
CA ARG A 10 3.72 26.34 -16.33
C ARG A 10 3.90 24.87 -16.72
N VAL A 11 5.00 24.55 -17.41
CA VAL A 11 5.31 23.19 -17.86
C VAL A 11 5.65 22.29 -16.67
N GLU A 12 6.46 22.76 -15.73
CA GLU A 12 6.79 22.03 -14.49
C GLU A 12 5.53 21.77 -13.64
N VAL A 13 4.65 22.77 -13.53
CA VAL A 13 3.37 22.63 -12.82
C VAL A 13 2.50 21.57 -13.49
N LEU A 14 2.38 21.60 -14.82
CA LEU A 14 1.59 20.64 -15.59
C LEU A 14 2.14 19.22 -15.45
N ILE A 15 3.44 19.03 -15.73
CA ILE A 15 4.08 17.70 -15.68
C ILE A 15 3.99 17.11 -14.27
N SER A 16 4.34 17.88 -13.24
CA SER A 16 4.26 17.40 -11.86
C SER A 16 2.83 17.08 -11.43
N GLY A 17 1.85 17.88 -11.85
CA GLY A 17 0.43 17.60 -11.61
C GLY A 17 -0.03 16.31 -12.27
N VAL A 18 0.31 16.10 -13.55
CA VAL A 18 -0.03 14.89 -14.30
C VAL A 18 0.60 13.64 -13.67
N LEU A 19 1.90 13.68 -13.34
CA LEU A 19 2.59 12.56 -12.69
C LEU A 19 1.98 12.22 -11.33
N LEU A 20 1.59 13.24 -10.56
CA LEU A 20 0.99 13.05 -9.25
C LEU A 20 -0.40 12.40 -9.36
N VAL A 21 -1.24 12.86 -10.29
CA VAL A 21 -2.56 12.26 -10.56
C VAL A 21 -2.42 10.84 -11.09
N TYR A 22 -1.51 10.63 -12.05
CA TYR A 22 -1.24 9.32 -12.65
C TYR A 22 -0.92 8.24 -11.60
N GLY A 23 -0.12 8.58 -10.58
CA GLY A 23 0.21 7.66 -9.50
C GLY A 23 -1.03 7.07 -8.79
N VAL A 24 -2.06 7.88 -8.56
CA VAL A 24 -3.31 7.43 -7.93
C VAL A 24 -4.23 6.70 -8.91
N LEU A 25 -4.24 7.10 -10.18
CA LEU A 25 -5.04 6.44 -11.20
C LEU A 25 -4.59 5.00 -11.47
N VAL A 26 -3.28 4.75 -11.40
CA VAL A 26 -2.71 3.40 -11.55
C VAL A 26 -2.94 2.55 -10.29
N ARG A 27 -3.00 3.17 -9.12
CA ARG A 27 -3.08 2.51 -7.82
C ARG A 27 -3.94 3.29 -6.85
N ILE A 28 -5.17 2.84 -6.64
CA ILE A 28 -6.13 3.52 -5.75
C ILE A 28 -5.67 3.53 -4.29
N ASP A 29 -4.90 2.53 -3.88
CA ASP A 29 -4.26 2.44 -2.57
C ASP A 29 -3.16 3.51 -2.37
N ALA A 30 -2.75 4.22 -3.42
CA ALA A 30 -1.85 5.37 -3.33
C ALA A 30 -2.55 6.64 -2.82
N LEU A 31 -3.89 6.70 -2.80
CA LEU A 31 -4.66 7.90 -2.45
C LEU A 31 -4.28 8.50 -1.07
N PRO A 32 -4.14 7.71 0.01
CA PRO A 32 -3.73 8.27 1.30
C PRO A 32 -2.32 8.89 1.26
N GLY A 33 -1.38 8.25 0.55
CA GLY A 33 -0.04 8.77 0.35
C GLY A 33 0.03 9.98 -0.58
N PHE A 34 -0.96 10.16 -1.46
CA PHE A 34 -1.06 11.31 -2.35
C PHE A 34 -1.40 12.61 -1.60
N ILE A 35 -2.20 12.55 -0.52
CA ILE A 35 -2.69 13.75 0.18
C ILE A 35 -1.56 14.71 0.61
N PRO A 36 -0.47 14.25 1.29
CA PRO A 36 0.62 15.15 1.67
C PRO A 36 1.40 15.73 0.49
N LEU A 37 1.47 15.01 -0.64
CA LEU A 37 2.14 15.46 -1.85
C LEU A 37 1.28 16.47 -2.63
N ALA A 38 -0.04 16.26 -2.69
CA ALA A 38 -0.97 17.22 -3.25
C ALA A 38 -0.98 18.53 -2.45
N ALA A 39 -0.94 18.43 -1.12
CA ALA A 39 -0.79 19.59 -0.25
C ALA A 39 0.54 20.33 -0.50
N LEU A 40 1.65 19.61 -0.68
CA LEU A 40 2.93 20.20 -1.04
C LEU A 40 2.88 20.88 -2.41
N TRP A 41 2.30 20.21 -3.41
CA TRP A 41 2.16 20.72 -4.77
C TRP A 41 1.36 22.03 -4.78
N VAL A 42 0.20 22.06 -4.12
CA VAL A 42 -0.60 23.28 -3.95
C VAL A 42 0.17 24.38 -3.22
N LEU A 43 0.91 24.03 -2.17
CA LEU A 43 1.73 24.99 -1.42
C LEU A 43 2.81 25.63 -2.29
N VAL A 44 3.41 24.87 -3.22
CA VAL A 44 4.44 25.36 -4.14
C VAL A 44 3.83 26.20 -5.26
N VAL A 45 2.76 25.73 -5.90
CA VAL A 45 2.11 26.39 -7.04
C VAL A 45 1.37 27.67 -6.60
N PHE A 46 0.61 27.59 -5.50
CA PHE A 46 -0.25 28.66 -5.01
C PHE A 46 0.30 29.31 -3.73
N ARG A 47 1.62 29.50 -3.64
CA ARG A 47 2.33 29.95 -2.43
C ARG A 47 1.82 31.26 -1.82
N ASN A 48 1.28 32.16 -2.65
CA ASN A 48 0.78 33.49 -2.23
C ASN A 48 -0.68 33.47 -1.78
N LYS A 49 -1.37 32.31 -1.82
CA LYS A 49 -2.78 32.21 -1.46
C LYS A 49 -2.93 31.88 0.04
N PRO A 50 -4.00 32.37 0.69
CA PRO A 50 -4.24 32.06 2.09
C PRO A 50 -4.47 30.56 2.31
N VAL A 51 -4.26 30.09 3.55
CA VAL A 51 -4.37 28.67 3.92
C VAL A 51 -5.72 28.07 3.51
N LYS A 52 -6.83 28.78 3.76
CA LYS A 52 -8.19 28.32 3.40
C LYS A 52 -8.33 28.06 1.90
N VAL A 53 -7.82 28.96 1.05
CA VAL A 53 -7.87 28.80 -0.41
C VAL A 53 -6.99 27.64 -0.87
N ARG A 54 -5.82 27.44 -0.26
CA ARG A 54 -4.98 26.28 -0.55
C ARG A 54 -5.64 24.97 -0.14
N ALA A 55 -6.31 24.91 1.01
CA ALA A 55 -7.08 23.74 1.42
C ALA A 55 -8.19 23.42 0.41
N MET A 56 -8.90 24.44 -0.11
CA MET A 56 -9.88 24.27 -1.18
C MET A 56 -9.26 23.73 -2.47
N TYR A 57 -8.06 24.17 -2.86
CA TYR A 57 -7.37 23.60 -4.02
C TYR A 57 -6.95 22.15 -3.81
N VAL A 58 -6.47 21.79 -2.62
CA VAL A 58 -6.17 20.38 -2.30
C VAL A 58 -7.43 19.53 -2.40
N LEU A 59 -8.55 20.01 -1.83
CA LEU A 59 -9.84 19.33 -1.93
C LEU A 59 -10.31 19.20 -3.39
N ALA A 60 -10.19 20.27 -4.18
CA ALA A 60 -10.54 20.24 -5.59
C ALA A 60 -9.70 19.21 -6.37
N VAL A 61 -8.39 19.15 -6.12
CA VAL A 61 -7.50 18.14 -6.72
C VAL A 61 -7.93 16.72 -6.31
N LEU A 62 -8.29 16.49 -5.04
CA LEU A 62 -8.79 15.19 -4.58
C LEU A 62 -10.10 14.81 -5.27
N ILE A 63 -11.05 15.75 -5.38
CA ILE A 63 -12.32 15.54 -6.08
C ILE A 63 -12.08 15.20 -7.55
N VAL A 64 -11.15 15.90 -8.22
CA VAL A 64 -10.80 15.61 -9.62
C VAL A 64 -10.21 14.21 -9.74
N VAL A 65 -9.28 13.81 -8.87
CA VAL A 65 -8.68 12.46 -8.92
C VAL A 65 -9.73 11.36 -8.74
N VAL A 66 -10.60 11.49 -7.73
CA VAL A 66 -11.68 10.53 -7.49
C VAL A 66 -12.68 10.55 -8.64
N GLY A 67 -13.05 11.73 -9.14
CA GLY A 67 -13.96 11.91 -10.26
C GLY A 67 -13.44 11.29 -11.55
N VAL A 68 -12.15 11.46 -11.87
CA VAL A 68 -11.52 10.83 -13.04
C VAL A 68 -11.56 9.31 -12.92
N ASN A 69 -11.31 8.74 -11.75
CA ASN A 69 -11.43 7.29 -11.54
C ASN A 69 -12.86 6.79 -11.79
N SER A 70 -13.87 7.52 -11.32
CA SER A 70 -15.28 7.23 -11.59
C SER A 70 -15.62 7.33 -13.07
N ILE A 71 -15.14 8.37 -13.77
CA ILE A 71 -15.36 8.55 -15.21
C ILE A 71 -14.72 7.41 -16.00
N ILE A 72 -13.47 7.04 -15.68
CA ILE A 72 -12.79 5.89 -16.29
C ILE A 72 -13.62 4.62 -16.08
N SER A 73 -14.18 4.42 -14.90
CA SER A 73 -15.02 3.25 -14.61
C SER A 73 -16.31 3.23 -15.45
N VAL A 74 -16.92 4.39 -15.71
CA VAL A 74 -18.11 4.49 -16.58
C VAL A 74 -17.77 4.24 -18.05
N ILE A 75 -16.65 4.77 -18.53
CA ILE A 75 -16.21 4.65 -19.93
C ILE A 75 -15.71 3.24 -20.23
N ALA A 76 -14.82 2.72 -19.39
CA ALA A 76 -14.16 1.43 -19.61
C ALA A 76 -15.08 0.24 -19.30
N GLN A 77 -16.18 0.46 -18.56
CA GLN A 77 -17.12 -0.57 -18.11
C GLN A 77 -16.40 -1.84 -17.61
N PRO A 78 -15.44 -1.71 -16.67
CA PRO A 78 -14.62 -2.83 -16.28
C PRO A 78 -15.48 -3.92 -15.62
N GLU A 79 -15.15 -5.17 -15.92
CA GLU A 79 -15.80 -6.32 -15.28
C GLU A 79 -15.56 -6.27 -13.76
N LYS A 80 -16.64 -6.37 -12.98
CA LYS A 80 -16.54 -6.35 -11.51
C LYS A 80 -15.97 -7.67 -11.01
N LYS A 81 -14.77 -7.61 -10.42
CA LYS A 81 -14.08 -8.79 -9.85
C LYS A 81 -14.26 -8.95 -8.32
N TYR A 82 -15.02 -8.08 -7.67
CA TYR A 82 -15.33 -8.10 -6.22
C TYR A 82 -14.13 -8.46 -5.33
N ALA A 83 -13.01 -7.74 -5.50
CA ALA A 83 -11.76 -8.03 -4.78
C ALA A 83 -11.92 -8.00 -3.24
N THR A 84 -12.93 -7.31 -2.73
CA THR A 84 -13.31 -7.24 -1.31
C THR A 84 -13.76 -8.58 -0.72
N HIS A 85 -14.28 -9.51 -1.53
CA HIS A 85 -14.65 -10.85 -1.06
C HIS A 85 -13.51 -11.55 -0.34
N LYS A 86 -12.31 -11.46 -0.92
CA LYS A 86 -11.09 -12.06 -0.36
C LYS A 86 -10.79 -11.53 1.04
N LEU A 87 -10.96 -10.24 1.22
CA LEU A 87 -10.70 -9.56 2.48
C LEU A 87 -11.71 -10.01 3.53
N PHE A 88 -13.00 -9.96 3.20
CA PHE A 88 -14.07 -10.34 4.12
C PHE A 88 -13.98 -11.80 4.55
N MET A 89 -13.75 -12.69 3.59
CA MET A 89 -13.58 -14.12 3.86
C MET A 89 -12.35 -14.41 4.73
N HIS A 90 -11.22 -13.75 4.46
CA HIS A 90 -10.02 -13.93 5.27
C HIS A 90 -10.22 -13.47 6.72
N ASP A 91 -10.87 -12.33 6.93
CA ASP A 91 -11.16 -11.83 8.29
C ASP A 91 -12.14 -12.73 9.04
N LEU A 92 -13.22 -13.15 8.38
CA LEU A 92 -14.20 -14.08 8.95
C LEU A 92 -13.53 -15.42 9.32
N SER A 93 -12.66 -15.93 8.45
CA SER A 93 -11.88 -17.14 8.70
C SER A 93 -10.97 -16.98 9.92
N GLY A 94 -10.27 -15.85 10.03
CA GLY A 94 -9.42 -15.60 11.19
C GLY A 94 -10.21 -15.46 12.49
N ILE A 95 -11.40 -14.85 12.45
CA ILE A 95 -12.27 -14.80 13.62
C ILE A 95 -12.71 -16.23 14.00
N TYR A 96 -13.21 -17.01 13.03
CA TYR A 96 -13.65 -18.39 13.25
C TYR A 96 -12.55 -19.30 13.81
N VAL A 97 -11.32 -19.21 13.29
CA VAL A 97 -10.18 -20.03 13.76
C VAL A 97 -9.88 -19.75 15.23
N GLU A 98 -9.81 -18.48 15.61
CA GLU A 98 -9.46 -18.04 16.96
C GLU A 98 -10.58 -18.22 17.98
N THR A 99 -11.84 -18.01 17.60
CA THR A 99 -12.97 -18.03 18.55
C THR A 99 -13.78 -19.32 18.52
N GLY A 100 -13.75 -20.07 17.41
CA GLY A 100 -14.64 -21.20 17.16
C GLY A 100 -16.07 -20.81 16.78
N ASP A 101 -16.41 -19.51 16.83
CA ASP A 101 -17.75 -19.04 16.48
C ASP A 101 -17.96 -19.09 14.97
N ASP A 102 -19.04 -19.73 14.54
CA ASP A 102 -19.46 -19.71 13.14
C ASP A 102 -19.99 -18.32 12.77
N VAL A 103 -19.12 -17.53 12.16
CA VAL A 103 -19.39 -16.17 11.67
C VAL A 103 -19.70 -16.14 10.18
N PHE A 104 -19.78 -17.31 9.53
CA PHE A 104 -20.06 -17.40 8.10
C PHE A 104 -21.56 -17.30 7.83
N PRO A 105 -21.97 -16.62 6.74
CA PRO A 105 -23.38 -16.51 6.40
C PRO A 105 -23.94 -17.85 5.89
N PRO A 106 -25.20 -18.22 6.22
CA PRO A 106 -25.83 -19.46 5.74
C PRO A 106 -25.82 -19.63 4.22
N GLU A 107 -25.86 -18.52 3.47
CA GLU A 107 -25.80 -18.50 2.02
C GLU A 107 -24.51 -19.11 1.48
N LEU A 108 -23.41 -19.01 2.23
CA LEU A 108 -22.13 -19.59 1.84
C LEU A 108 -22.22 -21.11 1.78
N TYR A 109 -22.76 -21.73 2.82
CA TYR A 109 -23.00 -23.18 2.89
C TYR A 109 -23.97 -23.68 1.80
N LYS A 110 -24.94 -22.83 1.40
CA LYS A 110 -25.89 -23.17 0.32
C LYS A 110 -25.24 -23.12 -1.06
N ARG A 111 -24.36 -22.15 -1.31
CA ARG A 111 -23.75 -21.93 -2.64
C ARG A 111 -22.49 -22.76 -2.89
N LEU A 112 -21.78 -23.12 -1.82
CA LEU A 112 -20.62 -24.01 -1.87
C LEU A 112 -20.99 -25.36 -1.30
N HIS A 113 -21.33 -26.30 -2.20
CA HIS A 113 -21.38 -27.70 -1.83
C HIS A 113 -19.98 -28.14 -1.38
N GLY A 114 -19.83 -28.43 -0.08
CA GLY A 114 -18.55 -28.80 0.52
C GLY A 114 -17.77 -27.64 1.14
N PHE A 115 -18.41 -26.52 1.49
CA PHE A 115 -17.78 -25.53 2.36
C PHE A 115 -17.42 -26.17 3.71
N ASP A 116 -16.13 -26.36 3.93
CA ASP A 116 -15.60 -27.11 5.07
C ASP A 116 -14.80 -26.19 5.99
N THR A 117 -15.41 -25.87 7.13
CA THR A 117 -14.77 -25.02 8.15
C THR A 117 -13.58 -25.71 8.83
N SER A 118 -13.51 -27.05 8.80
CA SER A 118 -12.34 -27.78 9.29
C SER A 118 -11.12 -27.56 8.38
N TYR A 119 -11.32 -27.49 7.06
CA TYR A 119 -10.28 -27.10 6.11
C TYR A 119 -9.75 -25.69 6.39
N ILE A 120 -10.65 -24.73 6.68
CA ILE A 120 -10.27 -23.37 7.07
C ILE A 120 -9.40 -23.39 8.32
N ARG A 121 -9.80 -24.17 9.34
CA ARG A 121 -9.03 -24.29 10.58
C ARG A 121 -7.61 -24.84 10.34
N ALA A 122 -7.46 -25.74 9.39
CA ALA A 122 -6.17 -26.36 9.06
C ALA A 122 -5.26 -25.47 8.20
N HIS A 123 -5.82 -24.60 7.35
CA HIS A 123 -5.07 -23.87 6.32
C HIS A 123 -5.08 -22.35 6.48
N PHE A 124 -5.88 -21.80 7.39
CA PHE A 124 -5.88 -20.36 7.63
C PHE A 124 -4.54 -19.88 8.15
N HIS A 125 -4.09 -18.75 7.62
CA HIS A 125 -2.92 -18.05 8.12
C HIS A 125 -3.08 -16.54 7.91
N THR A 126 -2.73 -15.74 8.91
CA THR A 126 -2.86 -14.26 8.87
C THR A 126 -2.00 -13.63 7.76
N ALA A 127 -0.85 -14.22 7.47
CA ALA A 127 0.09 -13.74 6.44
C ALA A 127 -0.38 -13.91 4.99
N THR A 128 -1.43 -14.69 4.71
CA THR A 128 -1.85 -14.95 3.32
C THR A 128 -3.28 -15.45 3.23
N ASN A 129 -3.96 -15.07 2.15
CA ASN A 129 -5.24 -15.66 1.74
C ASN A 129 -5.05 -16.80 0.73
N ASP A 130 -3.85 -16.98 0.17
CA ASP A 130 -3.57 -17.94 -0.90
C ASP A 130 -3.85 -19.38 -0.46
N MET A 131 -3.58 -19.70 0.81
CA MET A 131 -3.81 -21.04 1.38
C MET A 131 -5.30 -21.44 1.41
N LEU A 132 -6.21 -20.47 1.35
CA LEU A 132 -7.65 -20.74 1.22
C LEU A 132 -8.13 -20.52 -0.21
N TRP A 133 -7.66 -19.44 -0.85
CA TRP A 133 -8.20 -18.95 -2.12
C TRP A 133 -7.57 -19.57 -3.37
N TRP A 134 -6.27 -19.84 -3.32
CA TRP A 134 -5.48 -20.43 -4.40
C TRP A 134 -4.75 -21.66 -3.85
N ASN A 135 -5.50 -22.48 -3.12
CA ASN A 135 -4.96 -23.67 -2.48
C ASN A 135 -4.57 -24.71 -3.54
N ASN A 136 -3.50 -25.46 -3.27
CA ASN A 136 -3.02 -26.50 -4.18
C ASN A 136 -3.92 -27.75 -4.16
N ASP A 137 -4.80 -27.86 -3.17
CA ASP A 137 -5.69 -29.00 -2.97
C ASP A 137 -6.96 -28.91 -3.84
N ASN A 138 -7.12 -27.81 -4.59
CA ASN A 138 -8.30 -27.50 -5.40
C ASN A 138 -9.63 -27.59 -4.64
N VAL A 139 -9.59 -27.33 -3.32
CA VAL A 139 -10.80 -27.33 -2.50
C VAL A 139 -11.54 -26.00 -2.71
N PRO A 140 -12.82 -26.03 -3.12
CA PRO A 140 -13.58 -24.81 -3.32
C PRO A 140 -13.93 -24.23 -1.95
N MET A 141 -13.24 -23.16 -1.55
CA MET A 141 -13.47 -22.45 -0.27
C MET A 141 -14.22 -21.14 -0.44
N VAL A 142 -14.51 -20.78 -1.69
CA VAL A 142 -14.96 -19.46 -2.07
C VAL A 142 -15.97 -19.56 -3.20
N PRO A 143 -17.15 -18.93 -3.05
CA PRO A 143 -18.15 -18.94 -4.10
C PRO A 143 -17.72 -18.00 -5.24
N PRO A 144 -18.18 -18.25 -6.48
CA PRO A 144 -18.00 -17.28 -7.56
C PRO A 144 -18.47 -15.88 -7.12
N PRO A 145 -17.67 -14.83 -7.39
CA PRO A 145 -17.98 -13.51 -6.90
C PRO A 145 -19.15 -12.87 -7.66
N ASP A 146 -20.19 -12.45 -6.93
CA ASP A 146 -21.29 -11.63 -7.47
C ASP A 146 -21.75 -10.55 -6.47
N ALA A 147 -22.63 -9.66 -6.93
CA ALA A 147 -23.12 -8.52 -6.16
C ALA A 147 -23.89 -8.93 -4.89
N GLU A 148 -24.65 -10.02 -4.97
CA GLU A 148 -25.48 -10.49 -3.87
C GLU A 148 -24.61 -11.07 -2.75
N MET A 149 -23.67 -11.95 -3.12
CA MET A 149 -22.73 -12.55 -2.20
C MET A 149 -21.79 -11.49 -1.59
N ASP A 150 -21.40 -10.44 -2.32
CA ASP A 150 -20.61 -9.33 -1.73
C ASP A 150 -21.38 -8.60 -0.64
N ALA A 151 -22.66 -8.32 -0.86
CA ALA A 151 -23.51 -7.70 0.15
C ALA A 151 -23.68 -8.60 1.39
N VAL A 152 -23.92 -9.90 1.18
CA VAL A 152 -24.06 -10.90 2.26
C VAL A 152 -22.77 -11.02 3.07
N LEU A 153 -21.62 -11.21 2.40
CA LEU A 153 -20.32 -11.32 3.05
C LEU A 153 -19.96 -10.02 3.79
N LYS A 154 -20.25 -8.85 3.21
CA LYS A 154 -20.02 -7.57 3.87
C LYS A 154 -20.85 -7.43 5.16
N GLY A 155 -22.10 -7.88 5.13
CA GLY A 155 -22.98 -7.92 6.30
C GLY A 155 -22.42 -8.84 7.40
N ALA A 156 -22.06 -10.07 7.03
CA ALA A 156 -21.44 -11.04 7.93
C ALA A 156 -20.11 -10.52 8.51
N TRP A 157 -19.26 -9.95 7.67
CA TRP A 157 -17.98 -9.34 8.04
C TRP A 157 -18.15 -8.25 9.09
N TRP A 158 -19.07 -7.32 8.87
CA TRP A 158 -19.34 -6.25 9.82
C TRP A 158 -19.86 -6.77 11.17
N ASN A 159 -20.76 -7.76 11.13
CA ASN A 159 -21.28 -8.39 12.33
C ASN A 159 -20.20 -9.18 13.09
N GLY A 160 -19.36 -9.92 12.38
CA GLY A 160 -18.21 -10.64 12.94
C GLY A 160 -17.24 -9.70 13.64
N ILE A 161 -16.87 -8.57 13.01
CA ILE A 161 -16.00 -7.55 13.62
C ILE A 161 -16.64 -6.94 14.86
N LYS A 162 -17.93 -6.58 14.79
CA LYS A 162 -18.66 -6.02 15.94
C LYS A 162 -18.69 -6.97 17.12
N LYS A 163 -18.85 -8.27 16.87
CA LYS A 163 -18.90 -9.31 17.90
C LYS A 163 -17.51 -9.65 18.45
N HIS A 164 -16.47 -9.61 17.61
CA HIS A 164 -15.11 -10.00 17.94
C HIS A 164 -14.06 -8.92 17.57
N PRO A 165 -14.15 -7.69 18.11
CA PRO A 165 -13.30 -6.59 17.69
C PRO A 165 -11.82 -6.81 18.03
N ALA A 166 -11.54 -7.40 19.20
CA ALA A 166 -10.19 -7.69 19.64
C ALA A 166 -9.49 -8.72 18.75
N THR A 167 -10.19 -9.83 18.43
CA THR A 167 -9.69 -10.87 17.53
C THR A 167 -9.42 -10.32 16.13
N TYR A 168 -10.34 -9.51 15.59
CA TYR A 168 -10.13 -8.85 14.31
C TYR A 168 -8.86 -8.00 14.31
N ILE A 169 -8.69 -7.11 15.31
CA ILE A 169 -7.51 -6.26 15.41
C ILE A 169 -6.23 -7.10 15.60
N ALA A 170 -6.26 -8.15 16.43
CA ALA A 170 -5.13 -9.03 16.65
C ALA A 170 -4.69 -9.71 15.35
N ASN A 171 -5.62 -10.28 14.59
CA ASN A 171 -5.35 -10.90 13.29
C ASN A 171 -4.78 -9.91 12.29
N ARG A 172 -5.31 -8.68 12.25
CA ARG A 172 -4.79 -7.61 11.41
C ARG A 172 -3.37 -7.20 11.80
N LEU A 173 -3.10 -7.01 13.08
CA LEU A 173 -1.74 -6.67 13.53
C LEU A 173 -0.77 -7.81 13.25
N ASP A 174 -1.21 -9.05 13.41
CA ASP A 174 -0.42 -10.23 13.11
C ASP A 174 -0.04 -10.31 11.62
N GLY A 175 -1.02 -10.20 10.72
CA GLY A 175 -0.78 -10.10 9.27
C GLY A 175 0.15 -8.94 8.91
N PHE A 176 0.00 -7.78 9.57
CA PHE A 176 0.87 -6.63 9.35
C PHE A 176 2.34 -6.89 9.74
N TRP A 177 2.61 -7.73 10.75
CA TRP A 177 3.97 -8.12 11.09
C TRP A 177 4.64 -8.96 9.99
N TYR A 178 3.89 -9.79 9.28
CA TYR A 178 4.37 -10.48 8.08
C TYR A 178 4.58 -9.52 6.92
N TYR A 179 3.64 -8.58 6.70
CA TYR A 179 3.80 -7.52 5.70
C TYR A 179 5.07 -6.68 5.90
N LEU A 180 5.39 -6.34 7.16
CA LEU A 180 6.64 -5.67 7.52
C LEU A 180 7.88 -6.56 7.41
N ARG A 181 7.73 -7.85 7.09
CA ARG A 181 8.77 -8.87 7.08
C ARG A 181 9.50 -8.99 8.43
N ILE A 182 8.78 -8.75 9.53
CA ILE A 182 9.27 -9.04 10.88
C ILE A 182 9.05 -10.51 11.19
N LYS A 183 7.89 -11.04 10.79
CA LYS A 183 7.60 -12.48 10.79
C LYS A 183 7.86 -13.06 9.40
N VAL A 184 8.25 -14.34 9.36
CA VAL A 184 8.53 -15.07 8.11
C VAL A 184 7.29 -15.84 7.70
N ARG A 185 6.75 -15.55 6.51
CA ARG A 185 5.57 -16.25 5.98
C ARG A 185 5.90 -17.74 5.77
N PRO A 186 5.07 -18.68 6.24
CA PRO A 186 5.25 -20.10 5.94
C PRO A 186 5.04 -20.37 4.45
N GLN A 187 5.86 -21.27 3.90
CA GLN A 187 5.76 -21.79 2.52
C GLN A 187 5.90 -20.76 1.38
N ALA A 188 6.22 -19.50 1.67
CA ALA A 188 6.55 -18.50 0.67
C ALA A 188 7.99 -18.02 0.89
N SER A 189 8.83 -18.10 -0.16
CA SER A 189 10.06 -17.30 -0.15
C SER A 189 9.67 -15.83 -0.08
N ASN A 190 10.40 -14.98 0.65
CA ASN A 190 10.25 -13.52 0.57
C ASN A 190 10.55 -13.08 -0.85
N MET A 191 9.53 -13.14 -1.72
CA MET A 191 9.70 -12.82 -3.12
C MET A 191 9.99 -11.33 -3.18
N THR A 192 11.17 -10.97 -3.67
CA THR A 192 11.50 -9.56 -3.88
C THR A 192 10.86 -9.08 -5.19
N PHE A 193 10.69 -9.99 -6.15
CA PHE A 193 10.03 -9.75 -7.43
C PHE A 193 9.54 -11.06 -8.05
N TYR A 194 8.57 -10.95 -8.95
CA TYR A 194 8.02 -12.08 -9.70
C TYR A 194 8.97 -12.47 -10.84
N LYS A 195 9.38 -13.74 -10.91
CA LYS A 195 10.48 -14.19 -11.79
C LYS A 195 10.03 -14.86 -13.08
N TRP A 196 8.74 -15.01 -13.30
CA TRP A 196 8.19 -15.71 -14.45
C TRP A 196 7.06 -14.91 -15.09
N ILE A 197 6.70 -15.28 -16.31
CA ILE A 197 5.54 -14.79 -17.03
C ILE A 197 4.63 -16.00 -17.23
N HIS A 198 3.36 -15.87 -16.87
CA HIS A 198 2.38 -16.92 -17.17
C HIS A 198 2.18 -17.03 -18.69
N PRO A 199 1.92 -18.23 -19.22
CA PRO A 199 1.50 -18.40 -20.61
C PRO A 199 0.37 -17.42 -20.94
N ASN A 200 0.51 -16.69 -22.03
CA ASN A 200 -0.42 -15.66 -22.44
C ASN A 200 -0.62 -15.69 -23.96
N GLU A 201 -1.76 -15.17 -24.39
CA GLU A 201 -2.19 -15.12 -25.79
C GLU A 201 -1.24 -14.32 -26.70
N TYR A 202 -0.42 -13.44 -26.12
CA TYR A 202 0.54 -12.62 -26.85
C TYR A 202 1.89 -13.33 -27.09
N GLY A 203 2.05 -14.57 -26.61
CA GLY A 203 3.31 -15.31 -26.71
C GLY A 203 4.47 -14.63 -25.98
N LEU A 204 4.18 -13.76 -25.00
CA LEU A 204 5.20 -13.09 -24.22
C LEU A 204 5.85 -14.10 -23.29
N GLU A 205 7.11 -14.42 -23.58
CA GLU A 205 7.90 -15.37 -22.79
C GLU A 205 9.13 -14.70 -22.23
N LEU A 206 9.48 -15.08 -21.01
CA LEU A 206 10.66 -14.57 -20.34
C LEU A 206 11.88 -15.39 -20.74
N LYS A 207 12.51 -15.01 -21.86
CA LYS A 207 13.70 -15.69 -22.38
C LYS A 207 14.85 -15.68 -21.34
N PRO A 208 15.50 -16.84 -21.09
CA PRO A 208 16.69 -16.88 -20.25
C PRO A 208 17.77 -15.94 -20.79
N ASN A 209 18.37 -15.13 -19.92
CA ASN A 209 19.49 -14.29 -20.30
C ASN A 209 20.43 -14.07 -19.12
N ARG A 210 21.74 -13.99 -19.39
CA ARG A 210 22.78 -13.87 -18.35
C ARG A 210 22.64 -12.65 -17.47
N LEU A 211 22.19 -11.52 -18.02
CA LEU A 211 22.01 -10.28 -17.27
C LEU A 211 20.89 -10.44 -16.24
N ARG A 212 19.75 -10.98 -16.64
CA ARG A 212 18.60 -11.32 -15.80
C ARG A 212 19.01 -12.30 -14.71
N ASP A 213 19.72 -13.37 -15.06
CA ASP A 213 20.12 -14.37 -14.08
C ASP A 213 21.12 -13.80 -13.07
N THR A 214 21.96 -12.87 -13.50
CA THR A 214 22.90 -12.17 -12.62
C THR A 214 22.19 -11.19 -11.69
N ILE A 215 21.28 -10.37 -12.23
CA ILE A 215 20.45 -9.46 -11.43
C ILE A 215 19.57 -10.25 -10.46
N GLY A 216 18.94 -11.33 -10.92
CA GLY A 216 18.10 -12.20 -10.12
C GLY A 216 18.86 -12.82 -8.94
N ARG A 217 20.05 -13.38 -9.21
CA ARG A 217 20.94 -13.89 -8.14
C ARG A 217 21.36 -12.80 -7.16
N TRP A 218 21.70 -11.60 -7.65
CA TRP A 218 22.05 -10.49 -6.78
C TRP A 218 20.89 -10.08 -5.86
N ILE A 219 19.66 -10.00 -6.40
CA ILE A 219 18.45 -9.71 -5.62
C ILE A 219 18.17 -10.82 -4.61
N ASP A 220 18.30 -12.08 -5.02
CA ASP A 220 18.09 -13.24 -4.13
C ASP A 220 19.08 -13.27 -2.97
N ASN A 221 20.35 -13.01 -3.25
CA ASN A 221 21.38 -12.94 -2.22
C ASN A 221 21.16 -11.75 -1.28
N SER A 222 20.53 -10.68 -1.78
CA SER A 222 20.25 -9.48 -1.01
C SER A 222 18.93 -9.54 -0.23
N ARG A 223 18.05 -10.50 -0.50
CA ARG A 223 16.66 -10.51 -0.02
C ARG A 223 16.50 -10.49 1.50
N ASN A 224 17.51 -10.99 2.22
CA ASN A 224 17.54 -11.06 3.68
C ASN A 224 18.30 -9.89 4.33
N LEU A 225 18.94 -9.03 3.53
CA LEU A 225 19.61 -7.84 4.06
C LEU A 225 18.58 -6.89 4.66
N PHE A 226 18.96 -6.16 5.71
CA PHE A 226 18.05 -5.30 6.46
C PHE A 226 17.35 -4.25 5.57
N TYR A 227 18.05 -3.69 4.57
CA TYR A 227 17.49 -2.72 3.64
C TYR A 227 16.54 -3.32 2.60
N MET A 228 16.46 -4.65 2.51
CA MET A 228 15.43 -5.37 1.74
C MET A 228 14.23 -5.77 2.61
N GLN A 229 14.22 -5.38 3.90
CA GLN A 229 13.09 -5.60 4.80
C GLN A 229 12.19 -4.36 4.89
N ALA A 230 10.88 -4.57 4.88
CA ALA A 230 9.92 -3.48 4.94
C ALA A 230 9.99 -2.75 6.29
N TRP A 231 10.19 -3.46 7.41
CA TRP A 231 10.30 -2.86 8.75
C TRP A 231 11.43 -1.84 8.85
N PHE A 232 12.58 -2.09 8.22
CA PHE A 232 13.72 -1.18 8.26
C PHE A 232 13.34 0.19 7.70
N TRP A 233 12.66 0.21 6.55
CA TRP A 233 12.22 1.45 5.93
C TRP A 233 11.09 2.13 6.71
N MET A 234 10.25 1.38 7.42
CA MET A 234 9.26 1.95 8.33
C MET A 234 9.94 2.64 9.52
N LEU A 235 10.92 1.96 10.13
CA LEU A 235 11.71 2.51 11.23
C LEU A 235 12.48 3.77 10.77
N MET A 236 13.14 3.71 9.62
CA MET A 236 13.82 4.86 9.03
C MET A 236 12.86 6.03 8.80
N ASN A 237 11.63 5.76 8.34
CA ASN A 237 10.63 6.81 8.15
C ASN A 237 10.35 7.56 9.48
N ILE A 238 10.11 6.80 10.55
CA ILE A 238 9.86 7.34 11.89
C ILE A 238 11.07 8.12 12.41
N LEU A 239 12.28 7.56 12.30
CA LEU A 239 13.51 8.19 12.78
C LEU A 239 13.83 9.49 12.02
N LEU A 240 13.51 9.57 10.73
CA LEU A 240 13.72 10.77 9.92
C LEU A 240 12.79 11.94 10.29
N PHE A 241 11.73 11.71 11.07
CA PHE A 241 10.94 12.82 11.65
C PHE A 241 11.70 13.57 12.76
N ILE A 242 12.59 12.91 13.50
CA ILE A 242 13.33 13.50 14.62
C ILE A 242 14.12 14.78 14.22
N PRO A 243 14.94 14.77 13.15
CA PRO A 243 15.69 15.96 12.75
C PRO A 243 14.84 17.10 12.17
N LEU A 244 13.55 16.91 11.83
CA LEU A 244 12.70 17.97 11.26
C LEU A 244 12.60 19.20 12.18
N SER A 245 12.64 19.02 13.49
CA SER A 245 12.63 20.11 14.47
C SER A 245 13.86 21.01 14.35
N ARG A 246 14.99 20.47 13.88
CA ARG A 246 16.26 21.19 13.71
C ARG A 246 16.36 21.93 12.38
N ILE A 247 15.45 21.67 11.43
CA ILE A 247 15.45 22.30 10.11
C ILE A 247 14.73 23.65 10.17
N ARG A 248 15.51 24.74 10.07
CA ARG A 248 14.98 26.12 10.08
C ARG A 248 14.38 26.54 8.74
N ASP A 249 14.90 26.02 7.63
CA ASP A 249 14.36 26.33 6.30
C ASP A 249 13.00 25.67 6.13
N LYS A 250 11.94 26.48 6.17
CA LYS A 250 10.55 26.01 6.05
C LYS A 250 10.31 25.26 4.74
N GLY A 251 10.97 25.63 3.65
CA GLY A 251 10.83 24.95 2.36
C GLY A 251 11.31 23.51 2.43
N TYR A 252 12.54 23.28 2.92
CA TYR A 252 13.04 21.92 3.16
C TYR A 252 12.15 21.16 4.13
N LYS A 253 11.76 21.80 5.25
CA LYS A 253 10.92 21.18 6.26
C LYS A 253 9.60 20.65 5.69
N TYR A 254 8.91 21.43 4.87
CA TYR A 254 7.65 21.00 4.25
C TYR A 254 7.85 19.86 3.25
N ILE A 255 8.89 19.93 2.40
CA ILE A 255 9.16 18.86 1.43
C ILE A 255 9.46 17.54 2.16
N ILE A 256 10.35 17.58 3.16
CA ILE A 256 10.74 16.39 3.93
C ILE A 256 9.52 15.84 4.68
N ALA A 257 8.76 16.69 5.37
CA ALA A 257 7.56 16.26 6.09
C ALA A 257 6.53 15.63 5.14
N SER A 258 6.29 16.21 3.96
CA SER A 258 5.37 15.65 2.98
C SER A 258 5.83 14.30 2.43
N LEU A 259 7.13 14.10 2.17
CA LEU A 259 7.67 12.80 1.74
C LEU A 259 7.48 11.73 2.82
N LEU A 260 7.81 12.05 4.07
CA LEU A 260 7.67 11.11 5.19
C LEU A 260 6.20 10.80 5.48
N LEU A 261 5.33 11.82 5.57
CA LEU A 261 3.90 11.64 5.75
C LEU A 261 3.26 10.87 4.58
N SER A 262 3.65 11.17 3.35
CA SER A 262 3.16 10.47 2.15
C SER A 262 3.45 8.98 2.21
N SER A 263 4.70 8.62 2.53
CA SER A 263 5.11 7.22 2.59
C SER A 263 4.57 6.48 3.82
N LEU A 264 4.33 7.18 4.93
CA LEU A 264 3.66 6.61 6.09
C LEU A 264 2.17 6.37 5.81
N LEU A 265 1.46 7.38 5.29
CA LEU A 265 0.03 7.26 4.95
C LEU A 265 -0.21 6.28 3.81
N PHE A 266 0.76 6.06 2.92
CA PHE A 266 0.68 4.98 1.93
C PHE A 266 0.70 3.58 2.59
N ARG A 267 1.42 3.42 3.71
CA ARG A 267 1.62 2.11 4.36
C ARG A 267 0.61 1.79 5.45
N LEU A 268 0.23 2.76 6.29
CA LEU A 268 -0.63 2.49 7.45
C LEU A 268 -2.00 1.88 7.08
N PRO A 269 -2.68 2.28 5.99
CA PRO A 269 -3.93 1.65 5.57
C PRO A 269 -3.80 0.16 5.24
N GLN A 270 -2.59 -0.31 4.92
CA GLN A 270 -2.32 -1.73 4.67
C GLN A 270 -2.59 -2.59 5.91
N VAL A 271 -2.57 -2.01 7.11
CA VAL A 271 -3.03 -2.66 8.35
C VAL A 271 -4.50 -3.11 8.24
N PHE A 272 -5.34 -2.47 7.43
CA PHE A 272 -6.76 -2.80 7.35
C PHE A 272 -7.19 -3.34 5.98
N ILE A 273 -6.46 -3.04 4.92
CA ILE A 273 -6.91 -3.26 3.54
C ILE A 273 -6.21 -4.45 2.88
N TYR A 274 -4.91 -4.66 3.13
CA TYR A 274 -4.14 -5.61 2.33
C TYR A 274 -2.88 -6.09 3.07
N GLN A 275 -2.84 -7.38 3.39
CA GLN A 275 -1.83 -7.97 4.28
C GLN A 275 -1.15 -9.22 3.71
N THR A 276 -1.51 -9.62 2.49
CA THR A 276 -1.28 -10.99 2.00
C THR A 276 0.02 -11.14 1.22
N ASP A 277 0.55 -10.04 0.69
CA ASP A 277 1.78 -10.05 -0.09
C ASP A 277 2.89 -9.28 0.61
N THR A 278 4.07 -9.89 0.68
CA THR A 278 5.26 -9.28 1.28
C THR A 278 6.22 -8.71 0.23
N ASP A 279 5.83 -8.65 -1.04
CA ASP A 279 6.72 -8.25 -2.14
C ASP A 279 7.31 -6.84 -1.98
N PHE A 280 8.51 -6.64 -2.53
CA PHE A 280 9.17 -5.32 -2.52
C PHE A 280 8.33 -4.20 -3.16
N ARG A 281 7.47 -4.58 -4.13
CA ARG A 281 6.58 -3.64 -4.83
C ARG A 281 5.58 -2.93 -3.93
N TYR A 282 5.32 -3.42 -2.72
CA TYR A 282 4.38 -2.77 -1.80
C TYR A 282 5.03 -1.71 -0.93
N PHE A 283 6.37 -1.64 -0.92
CA PHE A 283 7.07 -0.82 0.05
C PHE A 283 8.22 0.01 -0.52
N TYR A 284 8.48 -0.07 -1.84
CA TYR A 284 9.49 0.74 -2.54
C TYR A 284 9.25 2.25 -2.44
N TRP A 285 7.99 2.71 -2.40
CA TRP A 285 7.70 4.14 -2.28
C TRP A 285 8.30 4.73 -1.01
N THR A 286 8.21 3.99 0.10
CA THR A 286 8.83 4.39 1.37
C THR A 286 10.35 4.39 1.28
N CYS A 287 10.95 3.45 0.55
CA CYS A 287 12.40 3.44 0.32
C CYS A 287 12.84 4.73 -0.39
N ILE A 288 12.14 5.09 -1.46
CA ILE A 288 12.41 6.30 -2.26
C ILE A 288 12.22 7.56 -1.40
N ALA A 289 11.08 7.67 -0.71
CA ALA A 289 10.74 8.82 0.11
C ALA A 289 11.74 9.01 1.27
N CYS A 290 12.12 7.94 1.97
CA CYS A 290 13.10 7.98 3.06
C CYS A 290 14.48 8.37 2.55
N THR A 291 14.93 7.83 1.42
CA THR A 291 16.22 8.19 0.82
C THR A 291 16.27 9.67 0.44
N PHE A 292 15.25 10.17 -0.26
CA PHE A 292 15.18 11.60 -0.60
C PHE A 292 15.09 12.49 0.64
N ALA A 293 14.27 12.12 1.62
CA ALA A 293 14.18 12.83 2.89
C ALA A 293 15.55 12.91 3.59
N ALA A 294 16.28 11.80 3.69
CA ALA A 294 17.61 11.75 4.31
C ALA A 294 18.61 12.67 3.58
N ILE A 295 18.66 12.63 2.25
CA ILE A 295 19.52 13.51 1.44
C ILE A 295 19.18 14.99 1.70
N LEU A 296 17.89 15.33 1.72
CA LEU A 296 17.41 16.69 1.96
C LEU A 296 17.70 17.17 3.38
N ILE A 297 17.59 16.29 4.39
CA ILE A 297 17.96 16.58 5.78
C ILE A 297 19.44 16.93 5.87
N VAL A 298 20.33 16.11 5.30
CA VAL A 298 21.78 16.35 5.29
C VAL A 298 22.09 17.70 4.63
N LYS A 299 21.47 17.97 3.47
CA LYS A 299 21.64 19.24 2.75
C LYS A 299 21.15 20.44 3.57
N ALA A 300 19.98 20.33 4.19
CA ALA A 300 19.40 21.39 5.02
C ALA A 300 20.29 21.70 6.24
N ILE A 301 20.83 20.68 6.91
CA ILE A 301 21.73 20.85 8.06
C ILE A 301 23.06 21.46 7.62
N ARG A 302 23.70 20.95 6.55
CA ARG A 302 24.98 21.50 6.06
C ARG A 302 24.88 22.96 5.64
N SER A 303 23.77 23.34 4.99
CA SER A 303 23.55 24.74 4.57
C SER A 303 23.53 25.73 5.74
N ARG A 304 23.25 25.28 6.97
CA ARG A 304 23.31 26.09 8.19
C ARG A 304 24.73 26.44 8.60
N ASN A 305 25.66 25.48 8.48
CA ASN A 305 27.03 25.62 8.97
C ASN A 305 27.87 26.59 8.12
N VAL A 306 27.47 26.85 6.89
CA VAL A 306 28.18 27.76 5.97
C VAL A 306 27.76 29.22 6.17
N THR A 307 26.57 29.48 6.71
CA THR A 307 26.00 30.85 6.83
C THR A 307 26.15 31.50 8.21
N MET A 308 26.82 30.86 9.17
CA MET A 308 27.20 31.53 10.42
C MET A 308 28.71 31.77 10.39
N PRO A 309 29.17 33.01 10.14
CA PRO A 309 30.51 33.39 10.55
C PRO A 309 30.60 33.18 12.06
N ARG A 310 31.71 32.58 12.52
CA ARG A 310 32.02 32.54 13.95
C ARG A 310 32.24 33.94 14.48
#